data_AF-A0A2N4T2A3-F1
#
_entry.id   AF-A0A2N4T2A3-F1
#
_cell.length_a   1.000
_cell.length_b   1.000
_cell.length_c   1.000
_cell.angle_alpha   90.00
_cell.angle_beta   90.00
_cell.angle_gamma   90.00
#
_symmetry.space_group_name_H-M   'P 1'
#
loop_
_entity.id
_entity.type
_entity.pdbx_description
1 polymer ?
#
loop_
_entity_poly.entity_id
_entity_poly.type
_entity_poly.pdbx_seq_one_letter_code
_entity_poly.pdbx_strand_id
1 'polypeptide(L)'
;MPDIRDEMVDLALDGGLTWARWAVRRLGLFSEGRPSMLIRDLVEQSATFHSGDLRRRLEAANLSAIETHHQQELGVAVGQRVMRQTFVVKWDGLDPCLESDDLSVWPAGYRIGLLRGLWFAPDGHPTVTPRSIRDGLEVIDPVPDAADALHEQVARVRESTRPSLPDADRESVRETAEWLRHRESVRPAAEQAALRELLEHLAPPPF
;
A
#
# COMPACT_ATOMS: atom_id res chain seq x y z
N MET A 1 15.30 -58.99 -26.92
CA MET A 1 15.85 -58.38 -25.69
C MET A 1 15.41 -56.93 -25.69
N PRO A 2 14.93 -56.39 -24.56
CA PRO A 2 14.69 -54.95 -24.45
C PRO A 2 16.00 -54.19 -24.64
N ASP A 3 15.96 -53.07 -25.37
CA ASP A 3 17.12 -52.19 -25.50
C ASP A 3 17.18 -51.30 -24.26
N ILE A 4 18.13 -51.60 -23.36
CA ILE A 4 18.35 -50.88 -22.11
C ILE A 4 18.52 -49.37 -22.35
N ARG A 5 18.98 -48.94 -23.54
CA ARG A 5 19.12 -47.51 -23.86
C ARG A 5 17.77 -46.82 -23.99
N ASP A 6 16.81 -47.47 -24.64
CA ASP A 6 15.47 -46.89 -24.84
C ASP A 6 14.74 -46.77 -23.49
N GLU A 7 14.85 -47.80 -22.63
CA GLU A 7 14.28 -47.77 -21.28
C GLU A 7 14.89 -46.66 -20.40
N MET A 8 16.20 -46.42 -20.53
CA MET A 8 16.89 -45.34 -19.80
C MET A 8 16.50 -43.94 -20.31
N VAL A 9 16.22 -43.80 -21.61
CA VAL A 9 15.74 -42.55 -22.20
C VAL A 9 14.33 -42.23 -21.71
N ASP A 10 13.43 -43.22 -21.70
CA ASP A 10 12.06 -43.06 -21.21
C ASP A 10 12.05 -42.70 -19.72
N LEU A 11 12.86 -43.37 -18.90
CA LEU A 11 12.98 -43.08 -17.48
C LEU A 11 13.52 -41.65 -17.21
N ALA A 12 14.51 -41.21 -17.98
CA ALA A 12 15.07 -39.86 -17.87
C ALA A 12 14.07 -38.78 -18.30
N LEU A 13 13.28 -39.04 -19.36
CA LEU A 13 12.22 -38.15 -19.83
C LEU A 13 11.10 -38.01 -18.79
N ASP A 14 10.64 -39.12 -18.23
CA ASP A 14 9.59 -39.12 -17.21
C ASP A 14 10.05 -38.45 -15.91
N GLY A 15 11.28 -38.71 -15.48
CA GLY A 15 11.90 -38.03 -14.34
C GLY A 15 12.04 -36.52 -14.57
N GLY A 16 12.53 -36.12 -15.74
CA GLY A 16 12.68 -34.72 -16.15
C GLY A 16 11.35 -33.98 -16.22
N LEU A 17 10.32 -34.58 -16.83
CA LEU A 17 8.97 -34.00 -16.91
C LEU A 17 8.32 -33.88 -15.53
N THR A 18 8.51 -34.86 -14.66
CA THR A 18 8.02 -34.81 -13.28
C THR A 18 8.67 -33.68 -12.50
N TRP A 19 9.98 -33.53 -12.62
CA TRP A 19 10.72 -32.43 -11.98
C TRP A 19 10.32 -31.07 -12.53
N ALA A 20 10.19 -30.93 -13.86
CA ALA A 20 9.74 -29.69 -14.49
C ALA A 20 8.32 -29.31 -14.07
N ARG A 21 7.37 -30.26 -14.02
CA ARG A 21 6.01 -30.00 -13.53
C ARG A 21 5.99 -29.59 -12.07
N TRP A 22 6.82 -30.21 -11.23
CA TRP A 22 6.97 -29.83 -9.82
C TRP A 22 7.53 -28.41 -9.70
N ALA A 23 8.60 -28.11 -10.44
CA ALA A 23 9.25 -26.80 -10.42
C ALA A 23 8.32 -25.70 -10.92
N VAL A 24 7.63 -25.90 -12.05
CA VAL A 24 6.71 -24.90 -12.64
C VAL A 24 5.53 -24.59 -11.71
N ARG A 25 4.92 -25.59 -11.06
CA ARG A 25 3.86 -25.35 -10.07
C ARG A 25 4.34 -24.48 -8.91
N ARG A 26 5.60 -24.66 -8.50
CA ARG A 26 6.20 -23.91 -7.39
C ARG A 26 6.72 -22.53 -7.82
N LEU A 27 7.14 -22.40 -9.07
CA LEU A 27 7.49 -21.11 -9.68
C LEU A 27 6.28 -20.18 -9.83
N GLY A 28 5.06 -20.73 -10.02
CA GLY A 28 3.82 -19.96 -9.98
C GLY A 28 3.63 -19.27 -8.62
N LEU A 29 3.72 -20.05 -7.53
CA LEU A 29 3.67 -19.53 -6.16
C LEU A 29 4.79 -18.54 -5.85
N PHE A 30 5.99 -18.77 -6.41
CA PHE A 30 7.12 -17.84 -6.26
C PHE A 30 6.94 -16.56 -7.07
N SER A 31 6.19 -16.60 -8.19
CA SER A 31 5.93 -15.43 -9.04
C SER A 31 4.79 -14.58 -8.50
N GLU A 32 3.79 -15.20 -7.85
CA GLU A 32 2.65 -14.52 -7.22
C GLU A 32 3.06 -13.57 -6.09
N GLY A 33 4.12 -13.92 -5.35
CA GLY A 33 4.66 -13.09 -4.26
C GLY A 33 5.74 -12.09 -4.67
N ARG A 34 6.11 -11.97 -5.96
CA ARG A 34 7.15 -11.01 -6.37
C ARG A 34 6.61 -9.58 -6.31
N PRO A 35 7.20 -8.68 -5.49
CA PRO A 35 6.73 -7.31 -5.37
C PRO A 35 6.64 -6.59 -6.73
N SER A 36 7.62 -6.78 -7.61
CA SER A 36 7.65 -6.15 -8.93
C SER A 36 6.48 -6.56 -9.85
N MET A 37 6.07 -7.84 -9.82
CA MET A 37 4.92 -8.31 -10.59
C MET A 37 3.60 -7.75 -10.02
N LEU A 38 3.49 -7.69 -8.69
CA LEU A 38 2.30 -7.17 -8.03
C LEU A 38 2.15 -5.66 -8.23
N ILE A 39 3.24 -4.89 -8.12
CA ILE A 39 3.27 -3.45 -8.40
C ILE A 39 2.86 -3.17 -9.84
N ARG A 40 3.41 -3.92 -10.80
CA ARG A 40 3.04 -3.80 -12.21
C ARG A 40 1.55 -4.05 -12.43
N ASP A 41 0.99 -5.09 -11.83
CA ASP A 41 -0.43 -5.42 -11.96
C ASP A 41 -1.34 -4.36 -11.31
N LEU A 42 -0.90 -3.76 -10.19
CA LEU A 42 -1.64 -2.71 -9.47
C LEU A 42 -1.64 -1.37 -10.21
N VAL A 43 -0.49 -0.95 -10.75
CA VAL A 43 -0.30 0.42 -11.26
C VAL A 43 -0.23 0.47 -12.78
N GLU A 44 0.60 -0.37 -13.40
CA GLU A 44 0.98 -0.27 -14.82
C GLU A 44 -0.06 -0.92 -15.75
N GLN A 45 -0.47 -2.15 -15.44
CA GLN A 45 -1.39 -2.93 -16.29
C GLN A 45 -2.85 -2.81 -15.86
N SER A 46 -3.11 -2.18 -14.69
CA SER A 46 -4.45 -2.03 -14.13
C SER A 46 -5.26 -3.33 -14.12
N ALA A 47 -4.63 -4.43 -13.69
CA ALA A 47 -5.26 -5.73 -13.67
C ALA A 47 -6.59 -5.72 -12.89
N THR A 48 -7.53 -6.56 -13.32
CA THR A 48 -8.77 -6.81 -12.58
C THR A 48 -8.46 -7.73 -11.41
N PHE A 49 -8.73 -7.25 -10.19
CA PHE A 49 -8.62 -8.06 -8.98
C PHE A 49 -10.01 -8.54 -8.58
N HIS A 50 -10.13 -9.84 -8.29
CA HIS A 50 -11.30 -10.40 -7.63
C HIS A 50 -11.06 -10.45 -6.11
N SER A 51 -12.15 -10.57 -5.35
CA SER A 51 -12.08 -10.61 -3.88
C SER A 51 -11.13 -11.70 -3.39
N GLY A 52 -10.19 -11.34 -2.52
CA GLY A 52 -9.19 -12.23 -1.95
C GLY A 52 -7.96 -12.47 -2.83
N ASP A 53 -7.93 -12.00 -4.09
CA ASP A 53 -6.77 -12.15 -4.96
C ASP A 53 -5.58 -11.34 -4.45
N LEU A 54 -5.81 -10.07 -4.10
CA LEU A 54 -4.74 -9.21 -3.62
C LEU A 54 -4.26 -9.70 -2.26
N ARG A 55 -5.18 -10.06 -1.35
CA ARG A 55 -4.85 -10.58 -0.02
C ARG A 55 -3.92 -11.78 -0.10
N ARG A 56 -4.28 -12.79 -0.93
CA ARG A 56 -3.46 -13.99 -1.15
C ARG A 56 -2.06 -13.64 -1.68
N ARG A 57 -1.96 -12.66 -2.59
CA ARG A 57 -0.67 -12.22 -3.14
C ARG A 57 0.18 -11.46 -2.12
N LEU A 58 -0.43 -10.64 -1.26
CA LEU A 58 0.26 -9.95 -0.16
C LEU A 58 0.77 -10.96 0.89
N GLU A 59 -0.04 -11.97 1.23
CA GLU A 59 0.35 -13.08 2.10
C GLU A 59 1.51 -13.88 1.49
N ALA A 60 1.44 -14.22 0.19
CA ALA A 60 2.50 -14.92 -0.52
C ALA A 60 3.78 -14.08 -0.66
N ALA A 61 3.67 -12.75 -0.75
CA ALA A 61 4.80 -11.84 -0.78
C ALA A 61 5.50 -11.76 0.59
N ASN A 62 4.84 -12.15 1.67
CA ASN A 62 5.34 -12.11 3.04
C ASN A 62 5.98 -10.75 3.37
N LEU A 63 5.14 -9.72 3.50
CA LEU A 63 5.54 -8.32 3.60
C LEU A 63 6.69 -8.07 4.59
N SER A 64 6.71 -8.77 5.72
CA SER A 64 7.75 -8.61 6.75
C SER A 64 9.12 -9.18 6.37
N ALA A 65 9.17 -10.11 5.41
CA ALA A 65 10.40 -10.73 4.95
C ALA A 65 11.03 -10.04 3.72
N ILE A 66 10.31 -9.14 3.05
CA ILE A 66 10.84 -8.39 1.91
C ILE A 66 11.51 -7.09 2.37
N GLU A 67 12.47 -6.60 1.57
CA GLU A 67 13.20 -5.36 1.86
C GLU A 67 12.26 -4.15 1.99
N THR A 68 12.58 -3.24 2.91
CA THR A 68 11.77 -2.05 3.22
C THR A 68 11.41 -1.22 1.98
N HIS A 69 12.33 -1.11 1.01
CA HIS A 69 12.07 -0.43 -0.26
C HIS A 69 10.86 -1.06 -1.00
N HIS A 70 10.85 -2.38 -1.16
CA HIS A 70 9.75 -3.10 -1.80
C HIS A 70 8.46 -3.05 -0.99
N GLN A 71 8.54 -3.03 0.35
CA GLN A 71 7.36 -2.80 1.20
C GLN A 71 6.73 -1.44 0.89
N GLN A 72 7.54 -0.38 0.81
CA GLN A 72 7.09 0.98 0.52
C GLN A 72 6.50 1.06 -0.89
N GLU A 73 7.18 0.55 -1.91
CA GLU A 73 6.66 0.56 -3.28
C GLU A 73 5.31 -0.16 -3.40
N LEU A 74 5.17 -1.29 -2.72
CA LEU A 74 3.94 -2.05 -2.71
C LEU A 74 2.81 -1.33 -1.97
N GLY A 75 3.11 -0.69 -0.85
CA GLY A 75 2.17 0.17 -0.14
C GLY A 75 1.70 1.35 -1.00
N VAL A 76 2.63 2.00 -1.71
CA VAL A 76 2.32 3.08 -2.66
C VAL A 76 1.37 2.59 -3.75
N ALA A 77 1.71 1.46 -4.38
CA ALA A 77 0.92 0.86 -5.45
C ALA A 77 -0.51 0.51 -5.00
N VAL A 78 -0.66 -0.06 -3.80
CA VAL A 78 -1.97 -0.38 -3.22
C VAL A 78 -2.75 0.91 -2.93
N GLY A 79 -2.14 1.89 -2.24
CA GLY A 79 -2.78 3.17 -1.92
C GLY A 79 -3.28 3.91 -3.17
N GLN A 80 -2.45 3.97 -4.21
CA GLN A 80 -2.81 4.59 -5.49
C GLN A 80 -3.99 3.87 -6.16
N ARG A 81 -4.00 2.53 -6.10
CA ARG A 81 -5.09 1.73 -6.67
C ARG A 81 -6.39 1.87 -5.86
N VAL A 82 -6.31 2.03 -4.54
CA VAL A 82 -7.46 2.37 -3.69
C VAL A 82 -8.06 3.71 -4.13
N MET A 83 -7.22 4.72 -4.36
CA MET A 83 -7.68 6.05 -4.79
C MET A 83 -8.31 6.06 -6.20
N ARG A 84 -7.99 5.06 -7.04
CA ARG A 84 -8.67 4.79 -8.32
C ARG A 84 -9.99 4.01 -8.16
N GLN A 85 -10.58 4.00 -6.96
CA GLN A 85 -11.90 3.45 -6.64
C GLN A 85 -12.07 1.93 -6.87
N THR A 86 -11.00 1.15 -6.73
CA THR A 86 -11.13 -0.32 -6.73
C THR A 86 -11.48 -0.82 -5.32
N PHE A 87 -12.77 -0.96 -5.01
CA PHE A 87 -13.25 -1.42 -3.69
C PHE A 87 -12.59 -2.72 -3.23
N VAL A 88 -12.36 -3.67 -4.14
CA VAL A 88 -11.68 -4.95 -3.84
C VAL A 88 -10.28 -4.74 -3.29
N VAL A 89 -9.51 -3.82 -3.88
CA VAL A 89 -8.15 -3.54 -3.44
C VAL A 89 -8.15 -2.87 -2.07
N LYS A 90 -9.16 -2.03 -1.79
CA LYS A 90 -9.36 -1.46 -0.45
C LYS A 90 -9.62 -2.55 0.59
N TRP A 91 -10.56 -3.46 0.33
CA TRP A 91 -10.93 -4.55 1.24
C TRP A 91 -9.81 -5.57 1.48
N ASP A 92 -8.90 -5.72 0.52
CA ASP A 92 -7.82 -6.70 0.61
C ASP A 92 -6.51 -6.12 1.12
N GLY A 93 -6.21 -4.85 0.86
CA GLY A 93 -4.89 -4.26 1.12
C GLY A 93 -4.87 -3.05 2.07
N LEU A 94 -5.99 -2.34 2.24
CA LEU A 94 -6.06 -1.18 3.14
C LEU A 94 -6.83 -1.51 4.42
N ASP A 95 -8.08 -1.98 4.31
CA ASP A 95 -8.95 -2.17 5.48
C ASP A 95 -8.35 -3.17 6.49
N PRO A 96 -7.79 -4.34 6.08
CA PRO A 96 -7.14 -5.25 7.02
C PRO A 96 -5.88 -4.68 7.69
N CYS A 97 -5.24 -3.68 7.07
CA CYS A 97 -4.08 -2.97 7.61
C CYS A 97 -4.50 -1.89 8.62
N LEU A 98 -5.67 -1.26 8.41
CA LEU A 98 -6.29 -0.33 9.36
C LEU A 98 -6.86 -1.05 10.59
N GLU A 99 -7.32 -2.29 10.44
CA GLU A 99 -7.92 -3.09 11.52
C GLU A 99 -6.89 -3.80 12.43
N SER A 100 -5.61 -3.72 12.11
CA SER A 100 -4.54 -4.41 12.85
C SER A 100 -3.39 -3.45 13.12
N ASP A 101 -2.83 -3.46 14.33
CA ASP A 101 -1.62 -2.69 14.67
C ASP A 101 -0.33 -3.55 14.57
N ASP A 102 -0.45 -4.80 14.12
CA ASP A 102 0.66 -5.75 14.10
C ASP A 102 1.66 -5.45 12.97
N LEU A 103 2.80 -4.87 13.34
CA LEU A 103 3.89 -4.55 12.41
C LEU A 103 4.63 -5.79 11.86
N SER A 104 4.41 -6.99 12.42
CA SER A 104 4.95 -8.24 11.86
C SER A 104 4.13 -8.75 10.67
N VAL A 105 2.86 -8.32 10.57
CA VAL A 105 1.95 -8.63 9.45
C VAL A 105 1.90 -7.46 8.47
N TRP A 106 1.82 -6.23 9.00
CA TRP A 106 1.75 -4.99 8.23
C TRP A 106 2.93 -4.07 8.58
N PRO A 107 4.11 -4.30 7.99
CA PRO A 107 5.34 -3.58 8.34
C PRO A 107 5.24 -2.08 8.12
N ALA A 108 6.06 -1.34 8.88
CA ALA A 108 6.17 0.12 8.79
C ALA A 108 6.41 0.61 7.35
N GLY A 109 7.25 -0.08 6.57
CA GLY A 109 7.51 0.27 5.18
C GLY A 109 6.22 0.26 4.33
N TYR A 110 5.38 -0.75 4.50
CA TYR A 110 4.11 -0.87 3.78
C TYR A 110 3.13 0.25 4.17
N ARG A 111 3.00 0.54 5.47
CA ARG A 111 2.13 1.62 6.00
C ARG A 111 2.56 3.00 5.53
N ILE A 112 3.86 3.30 5.55
CA ILE A 112 4.41 4.54 4.99
C ILE A 112 4.15 4.62 3.49
N GLY A 113 4.28 3.49 2.79
CA GLY A 113 3.90 3.39 1.37
C GLY A 113 2.44 3.71 1.13
N LEU A 114 1.53 3.14 1.93
CA LEU A 114 0.08 3.40 1.84
C LEU A 114 -0.24 4.87 2.03
N LEU A 115 0.33 5.53 3.05
CA LEU A 115 0.18 6.98 3.26
C LEU A 115 0.52 7.76 1.98
N ARG A 116 1.68 7.50 1.39
CA ARG A 116 2.15 8.16 0.16
C ARG A 116 1.21 7.91 -1.02
N GLY A 117 0.78 6.65 -1.21
CA GLY A 117 -0.09 6.27 -2.32
C GLY A 117 -1.53 6.75 -2.19
N LEU A 118 -2.03 6.93 -0.97
CA LEU A 118 -3.37 7.49 -0.71
C LEU A 118 -3.45 8.98 -1.01
N TRP A 119 -2.34 9.71 -0.86
CA TRP A 119 -2.32 11.17 -1.04
C TRP A 119 -1.84 11.62 -2.41
N PHE A 120 -1.09 10.78 -3.13
CA PHE A 120 -0.56 11.10 -4.46
C PHE A 120 -0.68 9.95 -5.46
N ALA A 121 -1.12 10.31 -6.67
CA ALA A 121 -1.06 9.46 -7.85
C ALA A 121 0.40 9.25 -8.34
N PRO A 122 0.65 8.26 -9.22
CA PRO A 122 2.00 8.00 -9.76
C PRO A 122 2.66 9.19 -10.47
N ASP A 123 1.85 10.06 -11.09
CA ASP A 123 2.30 11.28 -11.78
C ASP A 123 2.56 12.46 -10.82
N GLY A 124 2.36 12.25 -9.52
CA GLY A 124 2.54 13.27 -8.49
C GLY A 124 1.33 14.19 -8.30
N HIS A 125 0.23 13.97 -9.01
CA HIS A 125 -0.99 14.72 -8.76
C HIS A 125 -1.61 14.34 -7.39
N PRO A 126 -2.10 15.31 -6.61
CA PRO A 126 -2.72 15.04 -5.33
C PRO A 126 -4.04 14.28 -5.54
N THR A 127 -4.16 13.14 -4.87
CA THR A 127 -5.41 12.36 -4.74
C THR A 127 -6.04 12.53 -3.35
N VAL A 128 -5.46 13.40 -2.53
CA VAL A 128 -5.87 13.60 -1.15
C VAL A 128 -7.34 14.06 -1.06
N THR A 129 -8.07 13.43 -0.15
CA THR A 129 -9.47 13.73 0.18
C THR A 129 -9.59 13.76 1.71
N PRO A 130 -10.68 14.34 2.27
CA PRO A 130 -10.90 14.28 3.72
C PRO A 130 -10.85 12.84 4.28
N ARG A 131 -11.38 11.86 3.54
CA ARG A 131 -11.31 10.45 3.92
C ARG A 131 -9.89 9.90 3.86
N SER A 132 -9.15 10.13 2.77
CA SER A 132 -7.79 9.59 2.64
C SER A 132 -6.79 10.26 3.58
N ILE A 133 -7.07 11.47 4.09
CA ILE A 133 -6.34 12.04 5.23
C ILE A 133 -6.51 11.20 6.48
N ARG A 134 -7.75 10.84 6.83
CA ARG A 134 -8.03 9.98 8.00
C ARG A 134 -7.39 8.61 7.83
N ASP A 135 -7.71 7.91 6.73
CA ASP A 135 -7.15 6.59 6.41
C ASP A 135 -5.60 6.65 6.41
N GLY A 136 -5.01 7.69 5.81
CA GLY A 136 -3.55 7.89 5.73
C GLY A 136 -2.86 8.10 7.09
N LEU A 137 -3.51 8.83 8.00
CA LEU A 137 -2.99 9.03 9.36
C LEU A 137 -3.19 7.81 10.24
N GLU A 138 -4.31 7.09 10.08
CA GLU A 138 -4.59 5.84 10.79
C GLU A 138 -3.61 4.73 10.39
N VAL A 139 -3.27 4.58 9.10
CA VAL A 139 -2.30 3.53 8.70
C VAL A 139 -0.93 3.71 9.35
N ILE A 140 -0.53 4.94 9.69
CA ILE A 140 0.76 5.21 10.35
C ILE A 140 0.66 5.31 11.88
N ASP A 141 -0.52 5.18 12.49
CA ASP A 141 -0.67 5.17 13.97
C ASP A 141 0.27 4.18 14.67
N PRO A 142 0.46 2.94 14.17
CA PRO A 142 1.30 1.96 14.86
C PRO A 142 2.81 2.16 14.60
N VAL A 143 3.20 3.12 13.76
CA VAL A 143 4.58 3.27 13.28
C VAL A 143 5.33 4.28 14.17
N PRO A 144 6.36 3.86 14.94
CA PRO A 144 7.01 4.73 15.93
C PRO A 144 7.80 5.91 15.32
N ASP A 145 8.32 5.75 14.10
CA ASP A 145 9.19 6.74 13.44
C ASP A 145 8.57 7.27 12.13
N ALA A 146 7.25 7.53 12.12
CA ALA A 146 6.55 8.01 10.93
C ALA A 146 6.69 9.53 10.68
N ALA A 147 7.30 10.26 11.61
CA ALA A 147 7.32 11.73 11.60
C ALA A 147 7.90 12.32 10.31
N ASP A 148 9.08 11.86 9.87
CA ASP A 148 9.73 12.38 8.66
C ASP A 148 8.86 12.16 7.42
N ALA A 149 8.27 10.97 7.30
CA ALA A 149 7.37 10.66 6.20
C ALA A 149 6.10 11.53 6.24
N LEU A 150 5.53 11.74 7.43
CA LEU A 150 4.35 12.59 7.59
C LEU A 150 4.66 14.07 7.25
N HIS A 151 5.78 14.61 7.72
CA HIS A 151 6.24 15.97 7.40
C HIS A 151 6.39 16.16 5.90
N GLU A 152 7.10 15.23 5.23
CA GLU A 152 7.28 15.26 3.77
C GLU A 152 5.93 15.29 3.04
N GLN A 153 4.99 14.42 3.44
CA GLN A 153 3.70 14.29 2.77
C GLN A 153 2.79 15.49 3.02
N VAL A 154 2.75 16.03 4.24
CA VAL A 154 1.97 17.24 4.55
C VAL A 154 2.50 18.43 3.76
N ALA A 155 3.81 18.63 3.72
CA ALA A 155 4.42 19.73 2.95
C ALA A 155 4.04 19.63 1.46
N ARG A 156 4.09 18.42 0.88
CA ARG A 156 3.66 18.18 -0.50
C ARG A 156 2.17 18.43 -0.69
N VAL A 157 1.30 18.01 0.22
CA VAL A 157 -0.15 18.25 0.13
C VAL A 157 -0.42 19.74 0.12
N ARG A 158 0.17 20.49 1.05
CA ARG A 158 -0.01 21.95 1.14
C ARG A 158 0.42 22.65 -0.13
N GLU A 159 1.58 22.32 -0.67
CA GLU A 159 2.08 22.97 -1.89
C GLU A 159 1.23 22.63 -3.11
N SER A 160 0.85 21.35 -3.27
CA SER A 160 0.10 20.87 -4.44
C SER A 160 -1.39 21.19 -4.44
N THR A 161 -1.98 21.51 -3.28
CA THR A 161 -3.42 21.77 -3.13
C THR A 161 -3.74 23.17 -2.64
N ARG A 162 -2.86 24.15 -2.86
CA ARG A 162 -3.20 25.56 -2.58
C ARG A 162 -4.29 26.08 -3.52
N PRO A 163 -5.25 26.91 -3.03
CA PRO A 163 -5.40 27.35 -1.65
C PRO A 163 -6.17 26.38 -0.75
N SER A 164 -6.80 25.35 -1.31
CA SER A 164 -7.60 24.35 -0.57
C SER A 164 -7.64 23.02 -1.34
N LEU A 165 -7.98 21.94 -0.65
CA LEU A 165 -8.14 20.61 -1.27
C LEU A 165 -9.05 20.65 -2.51
N PRO A 166 -8.68 19.94 -3.59
CA PRO A 166 -9.50 19.85 -4.81
C PRO A 166 -10.79 19.06 -4.55
N ASP A 167 -11.90 19.55 -5.08
CA ASP A 167 -13.21 18.87 -5.12
C ASP A 167 -13.72 18.35 -3.75
N ALA A 168 -13.25 18.95 -2.65
CA ALA A 168 -13.61 18.53 -1.30
C ALA A 168 -14.87 19.24 -0.81
N ASP A 169 -15.85 18.45 -0.37
CA ASP A 169 -17.03 18.95 0.31
C ASP A 169 -16.67 19.66 1.63
N ARG A 170 -17.26 20.85 1.86
CA ARG A 170 -16.91 21.71 3.00
C ARG A 170 -17.24 21.07 4.34
N GLU A 171 -18.33 20.30 4.42
CA GLU A 171 -18.71 19.60 5.64
C GLU A 171 -17.69 18.50 5.96
N SER A 172 -17.33 17.70 4.96
CA SER A 172 -16.31 16.65 5.07
C SER A 172 -14.94 17.20 5.48
N VAL A 173 -14.55 18.36 4.95
CA VAL A 173 -13.31 19.06 5.34
C VAL A 173 -13.38 19.52 6.80
N ARG A 174 -14.50 20.14 7.22
CA ARG A 174 -14.70 20.61 8.59
C ARG A 174 -14.64 19.45 9.59
N GLU A 175 -15.35 18.36 9.34
CA GLU A 175 -15.32 17.18 10.21
C GLU A 175 -13.90 16.59 10.32
N THR A 176 -13.17 16.57 9.21
CA THR A 176 -11.79 16.05 9.21
C THR A 176 -10.84 16.98 9.97
N ALA A 177 -11.03 18.30 9.88
CA ALA A 177 -10.30 19.25 10.70
C ALA A 177 -10.61 19.08 12.21
N GLU A 178 -11.88 18.85 12.59
CA GLU A 178 -12.27 18.58 13.99
C GLU A 178 -11.69 17.27 14.53
N TRP A 179 -11.68 16.22 13.71
CA TRP A 179 -11.03 14.95 14.01
C TRP A 179 -9.51 15.12 14.17
N LEU A 180 -8.87 15.88 13.27
CA LEU A 180 -7.42 16.13 13.29
C LEU A 180 -6.98 16.91 14.55
N ARG A 181 -7.79 17.87 15.02
CA ARG A 181 -7.55 18.60 16.29
C ARG A 181 -7.44 17.66 17.48
N HIS A 182 -8.30 16.64 17.55
CA HIS A 182 -8.20 15.65 18.62
C HIS A 182 -6.91 14.83 18.48
N ARG A 183 -6.54 14.45 17.25
CA ARG A 183 -5.33 13.64 17.00
C ARG A 183 -4.02 14.36 17.29
N GLU A 184 -3.93 15.67 17.03
CA GLU A 184 -2.74 16.47 17.33
C GLU A 184 -2.31 16.31 18.80
N SER A 185 -3.27 16.22 19.72
CA SER A 185 -3.00 16.11 21.16
C SER A 185 -2.47 14.73 21.62
N VAL A 186 -2.77 13.67 20.87
CA VAL A 186 -2.46 12.28 21.26
C VAL A 186 -1.30 11.67 20.47
N ARG A 187 -0.95 12.27 19.32
CA ARG A 187 0.16 11.82 18.47
C ARG A 187 1.52 12.30 19.05
N PRO A 188 2.62 11.59 18.74
CA PRO A 188 3.97 11.95 19.17
C PRO A 188 4.33 13.42 18.86
N ALA A 189 5.08 14.05 19.78
CA ALA A 189 5.46 15.47 19.65
C ALA A 189 6.19 15.81 18.34
N ALA A 190 6.97 14.86 17.80
CA ALA A 190 7.68 15.02 16.52
C ALA A 190 6.73 15.23 15.33
N GLU A 191 5.47 14.81 15.43
CA GLU A 191 4.48 14.86 14.35
C GLU A 191 3.52 16.04 14.46
N GLN A 192 3.40 16.63 15.64
CA GLN A 192 2.41 17.67 15.93
C GLN A 192 2.54 18.89 15.00
N ALA A 193 3.78 19.26 14.62
CA ALA A 193 4.01 20.34 13.67
C ALA A 193 3.40 20.03 12.28
N ALA A 194 3.58 18.81 11.75
CA ALA A 194 2.97 18.40 10.49
C ALA A 194 1.43 18.39 10.60
N LEU A 195 0.89 17.87 11.70
CA LEU A 195 -0.56 17.82 11.93
C LEU A 195 -1.17 19.22 12.01
N ARG A 196 -0.47 20.17 12.65
CA ARG A 196 -0.91 21.57 12.73
C ARG A 196 -0.87 22.26 11.38
N GLU A 197 0.19 22.06 10.59
CA GLU A 197 0.27 22.59 9.23
C GLU A 197 -0.85 22.06 8.33
N LEU A 198 -1.17 20.76 8.46
CA LEU A 198 -2.29 20.17 7.75
C LEU A 198 -3.62 20.76 8.22
N LEU A 199 -3.80 20.94 9.54
CA LEU A 199 -5.01 21.54 10.11
C LEU A 199 -5.23 22.98 9.61
N GLU A 200 -4.18 23.80 9.60
CA GLU A 200 -4.23 25.18 9.09
C GLU A 200 -4.59 25.21 7.60
N HIS A 201 -4.16 24.21 6.83
CA HIS A 201 -4.51 24.08 5.41
C HIS A 201 -5.98 23.67 5.20
N LEU A 202 -6.53 22.82 6.06
CA LEU A 202 -7.92 22.38 5.98
C LEU A 202 -8.91 23.43 6.53
N ALA A 203 -8.53 24.13 7.59
CA ALA A 203 -9.36 25.08 8.30
C ALA A 203 -8.52 26.31 8.71
N PRO A 204 -8.21 27.20 7.74
CA PRO A 204 -7.43 28.40 8.02
C PRO A 204 -8.14 29.28 9.06
N PRO A 205 -7.39 29.92 9.98
CA PRO A 205 -7.97 30.77 11.01
C PRO A 205 -8.77 31.91 10.38
N PRO A 206 -9.92 32.30 10.98
CA PRO A 206 -10.64 33.48 10.52
C PRO A 206 -9.76 34.73 10.68
N PHE A 207 -9.66 35.50 9.60
CA PHE A 207 -8.95 36.79 9.57
C PHE A 207 -9.62 37.84 10.47
#